data_AF-A0A3S1DU01-F1
#
_entry.id   AF-A0A3S1DU01-F1
#
_cell.length_a   1.000
_cell.length_b   1.000
_cell.length_c   1.000
_cell.angle_alpha   90.00
_cell.angle_beta   90.00
_cell.angle_gamma   90.00
#
_symmetry.space_group_name_H-M   'P 1'
#
loop_
_entity.id
_entity.type
_entity.pdbx_description
1 polymer ?
#
loop_
_entity_poly.entity_id
_entity_poly.type
_entity_poly.pdbx_seq_one_letter_code
_entity_poly.pdbx_strand_id
1 'polypeptide(L)'
;MSNLIATGFNAQSRDGELDSLEADLRRLERIGVDTVELALTSIDLVAGGRIIRERADRLVALAGAFSFRYTVHGLVSSNFMDPAACTYQLQAAKALVEICDRIGARILVQHGGFLRADQPLLRADADRREREALSELAEFARPYGVRIALENIFTAEPGQYRQTPAEVAETVKAVNHPNLVALIDFSHAYLEATYRGLNFREQIRAMAPVAGHLHVHDSFGRPQGFYKPYFLQEATALGLGDLHMPLGWGDIAWEEIFSELAFLPETVLMMEIGERYRSEQPASLERAKRLMALNGTRSSMAAE
;
A
#
# COMPACT_ATOMS: atom_id res chain seq x y z
N MET A 1 20.81 13.19 -3.19
CA MET A 1 19.83 12.59 -4.14
C MET A 1 18.59 12.21 -3.33
N SER A 2 17.38 12.41 -3.87
CA SER A 2 16.14 12.05 -3.15
C SER A 2 16.00 10.53 -3.05
N ASN A 3 15.60 10.04 -1.88
CA ASN A 3 15.26 8.61 -1.70
C ASN A 3 13.92 8.25 -2.38
N LEU A 4 13.05 9.24 -2.58
CA LEU A 4 11.80 9.10 -3.30
C LEU A 4 12.06 9.25 -4.81
N ILE A 5 11.77 8.19 -5.57
CA ILE A 5 12.20 8.10 -6.99
C ILE A 5 11.07 8.32 -7.99
N ALA A 6 9.81 8.15 -7.59
CA ALA A 6 8.67 8.33 -8.48
C ALA A 6 7.36 8.52 -7.71
N THR A 7 6.35 9.03 -8.42
CA THR A 7 4.98 9.12 -7.93
C THR A 7 3.95 8.89 -9.04
N GLY A 8 2.74 8.51 -8.65
CA GLY A 8 1.60 8.37 -9.53
C GLY A 8 0.40 7.84 -8.78
N PHE A 9 -0.48 7.12 -9.46
CA PHE A 9 -1.77 6.68 -8.90
C PHE A 9 -1.95 5.17 -8.99
N ASN A 10 -2.82 4.64 -8.14
CA ASN A 10 -3.33 3.29 -8.30
C ASN A 10 -4.30 3.21 -9.50
N ALA A 11 -4.31 2.05 -10.16
CA ALA A 11 -5.21 1.70 -11.25
C ALA A 11 -5.74 0.29 -11.03
N GLN A 12 -7.01 0.08 -11.36
CA GLN A 12 -7.68 -1.20 -11.16
C GLN A 12 -8.71 -1.47 -12.25
N SER A 13 -9.01 -2.74 -12.48
CA SER A 13 -10.17 -3.14 -13.25
C SER A 13 -11.45 -2.89 -12.45
N ARG A 14 -12.53 -2.53 -13.14
CA ARG A 14 -13.85 -2.32 -12.54
C ARG A 14 -14.78 -3.52 -12.68
N ASP A 15 -14.41 -4.46 -13.53
CA ASP A 15 -15.28 -5.55 -14.00
C ASP A 15 -14.55 -6.89 -14.15
N GLY A 16 -13.29 -6.99 -13.73
CA GLY A 16 -12.48 -8.20 -13.89
C GLY A 16 -11.76 -8.29 -15.23
N GLU A 17 -11.94 -7.33 -16.13
CA GLU A 17 -11.37 -7.33 -17.47
C GLU A 17 -10.28 -6.28 -17.68
N LEU A 18 -9.35 -6.59 -18.60
CA LEU A 18 -8.20 -5.75 -18.92
C LEU A 18 -8.59 -4.46 -19.64
N ASP A 19 -9.70 -4.45 -20.38
CA ASP A 19 -10.15 -3.26 -21.14
C ASP A 19 -10.52 -2.11 -20.19
N SER A 20 -11.13 -2.42 -19.03
CA SER A 20 -11.46 -1.40 -18.04
C SER A 20 -10.22 -0.88 -17.32
N LEU A 21 -9.19 -1.72 -17.12
CA LEU A 21 -7.87 -1.29 -16.65
C LEU A 21 -7.16 -0.43 -17.70
N GLU A 22 -7.18 -0.80 -18.98
CA GLU A 22 -6.58 -0.02 -20.07
C GLU A 22 -7.15 1.40 -20.14
N ALA A 23 -8.48 1.53 -20.01
CA ALA A 23 -9.12 2.84 -19.97
C ALA A 23 -8.60 3.71 -18.80
N ASP A 24 -8.29 3.09 -17.66
CA ASP A 24 -7.69 3.74 -16.51
C ASP A 24 -6.25 4.19 -16.82
N LEU A 25 -5.42 3.28 -17.36
CA LEU A 25 -4.04 3.55 -17.75
C LEU A 25 -3.91 4.67 -18.79
N ARG A 26 -4.77 4.69 -19.82
CA ARG A 26 -4.79 5.78 -20.82
C ARG A 26 -5.19 7.13 -20.23
N ARG A 27 -5.98 7.14 -19.15
CA ARG A 27 -6.25 8.39 -18.42
C ARG A 27 -5.02 8.84 -17.65
N LEU A 28 -4.37 7.93 -16.93
CA LEU A 28 -3.14 8.23 -16.18
C LEU A 28 -2.00 8.69 -17.10
N GLU A 29 -1.90 8.13 -18.31
CA GLU A 29 -0.93 8.56 -19.34
C GLU A 29 -1.17 10.02 -19.74
N ARG A 30 -2.44 10.41 -19.94
CA ARG A 30 -2.81 11.81 -20.24
C ARG A 30 -2.55 12.77 -19.10
N ILE A 31 -2.59 12.30 -17.85
CA ILE A 31 -2.19 13.09 -16.67
C ILE A 31 -0.67 13.26 -16.63
N GLY A 32 0.10 12.36 -17.26
CA GLY A 32 1.56 12.41 -17.31
C GLY A 32 2.22 11.91 -16.04
N VAL A 33 1.71 10.80 -15.47
CA VAL A 33 2.35 10.14 -14.32
C VAL A 33 3.50 9.24 -14.76
N ASP A 34 4.52 9.10 -13.93
CA ASP A 34 5.70 8.29 -14.22
C ASP A 34 5.54 6.83 -13.74
N THR A 35 4.65 6.60 -12.77
CA THR A 35 4.47 5.29 -12.13
C THR A 35 3.00 5.00 -11.93
N VAL A 36 2.61 3.74 -12.03
CA VAL A 36 1.26 3.27 -11.73
C VAL A 36 1.34 2.06 -10.82
N GLU A 37 0.52 2.05 -9.77
CA GLU A 37 0.30 0.84 -9.00
C GLU A 37 -0.89 0.06 -9.54
N LEU A 38 -0.67 -1.19 -9.92
CA LEU A 38 -1.73 -2.04 -10.44
C LEU A 38 -2.33 -2.88 -9.31
N ALA A 39 -3.62 -2.68 -9.03
CA ALA A 39 -4.38 -3.59 -8.17
C ALA A 39 -4.74 -4.86 -8.94
N LEU A 40 -3.75 -5.73 -9.15
CA LEU A 40 -3.85 -6.90 -10.02
C LEU A 40 -4.87 -7.94 -9.54
N THR A 41 -5.28 -7.87 -8.27
CA THR A 41 -6.32 -8.72 -7.69
C THR A 41 -7.75 -8.29 -8.08
N SER A 42 -7.89 -7.16 -8.78
CA SER A 42 -9.13 -6.79 -9.49
C SER A 42 -9.34 -7.56 -10.80
N ILE A 43 -8.38 -8.38 -11.23
CA ILE A 43 -8.42 -9.19 -12.46
C ILE A 43 -8.03 -10.63 -12.10
N ASP A 44 -8.73 -11.63 -12.65
CA ASP A 44 -8.45 -13.05 -12.42
C ASP A 44 -7.15 -13.52 -13.10
N LEU A 45 -5.99 -13.08 -12.60
CA LEU A 45 -4.68 -13.50 -13.09
C LEU A 45 -4.17 -14.77 -12.40
N VAL A 46 -4.67 -15.05 -11.20
CA VAL A 46 -4.26 -16.17 -10.36
C VAL A 46 -5.51 -16.94 -9.91
N ALA A 47 -5.55 -18.25 -10.17
CA ALA A 47 -6.61 -19.15 -9.72
C ALA A 47 -6.04 -20.24 -8.82
N GLY A 48 -6.43 -20.22 -7.54
CA GLY A 48 -5.96 -21.20 -6.55
C GLY A 48 -4.42 -21.23 -6.41
N GLY A 49 -3.78 -20.05 -6.42
CA GLY A 49 -2.33 -19.92 -6.32
C GLY A 49 -1.56 -20.20 -7.61
N ARG A 50 -2.24 -20.39 -8.75
CA ARG A 50 -1.59 -20.66 -10.05
C ARG A 50 -1.91 -19.57 -11.06
N ILE A 51 -0.90 -19.12 -11.81
CA ILE A 51 -1.07 -18.11 -12.84
C ILE A 51 -1.94 -18.64 -13.99
N ILE A 52 -2.96 -17.88 -14.38
CA ILE A 52 -3.74 -18.09 -15.60
C ILE A 52 -2.94 -17.50 -16.76
N ARG A 53 -2.17 -18.35 -17.44
CA ARG A 53 -1.17 -17.93 -18.44
C ARG A 53 -1.73 -16.98 -19.49
N GLU A 54 -2.89 -17.30 -20.09
CA GLU A 54 -3.52 -16.48 -21.12
C GLU A 54 -3.79 -15.05 -20.63
N ARG A 55 -4.37 -14.88 -19.44
CA ARG A 55 -4.67 -13.55 -18.88
C ARG A 55 -3.40 -12.81 -18.50
N ALA A 56 -2.40 -13.50 -17.96
CA ALA A 56 -1.11 -12.91 -17.65
C ALA A 56 -0.34 -12.47 -18.91
N ASP A 57 -0.42 -13.22 -20.02
CA ASP A 57 0.19 -12.86 -21.30
C ASP A 57 -0.47 -11.57 -21.85
N ARG A 58 -1.80 -11.46 -21.75
CA ARG A 58 -2.54 -10.23 -22.10
C ARG A 58 -2.16 -9.05 -21.21
N LEU A 59 -1.98 -9.24 -19.90
CA LEU A 59 -1.48 -8.19 -19.01
C LEU A 59 -0.09 -7.70 -19.42
N VAL A 60 0.83 -8.62 -19.73
CA VAL A 60 2.20 -8.25 -20.18
C VAL A 60 2.13 -7.40 -21.45
N ALA A 61 1.30 -7.80 -22.42
CA ALA A 61 1.10 -7.03 -23.64
C ALA A 61 0.52 -5.63 -23.36
N LEU A 62 -0.46 -5.54 -22.47
CA LEU A 62 -1.06 -4.26 -22.06
C LEU A 62 -0.05 -3.36 -21.35
N ALA A 63 0.67 -3.88 -20.35
CA ALA A 63 1.68 -3.12 -19.60
C ALA A 63 2.82 -2.63 -20.52
N GLY A 64 3.24 -3.45 -21.48
CA GLY A 64 4.26 -3.06 -22.47
C GLY A 64 3.81 -1.99 -23.46
N ALA A 65 2.52 -1.66 -23.52
CA ALA A 65 2.01 -0.58 -24.37
C ALA A 65 2.19 0.83 -23.76
N PHE A 66 2.62 0.92 -22.48
CA PHE A 66 2.83 2.18 -21.78
C PHE A 66 4.28 2.30 -21.29
N SER A 67 4.73 3.53 -21.06
CA SER A 67 6.08 3.82 -20.55
C SER A 67 6.15 3.95 -19.01
N PHE A 68 5.15 3.44 -18.29
CA PHE A 68 5.11 3.56 -16.83
C PHE A 68 6.15 2.66 -16.15
N ARG A 69 6.64 3.11 -15.00
CA ARG A 69 7.11 2.18 -13.96
C ARG A 69 5.90 1.55 -13.29
N TYR A 70 5.99 0.27 -12.93
CA TYR A 70 4.91 -0.43 -12.24
C TYR A 70 5.29 -0.82 -10.81
N THR A 71 4.31 -0.66 -9.90
CA THR A 71 4.22 -1.42 -8.64
C THR A 71 2.93 -2.24 -8.67
N VAL A 72 2.82 -3.23 -7.80
CA VAL A 72 1.61 -4.08 -7.74
C VAL A 72 1.04 -4.05 -6.35
N HIS A 73 -0.25 -3.73 -6.26
CA HIS A 73 -1.02 -3.96 -5.07
C HIS A 73 -1.49 -5.43 -5.04
N GLY A 74 -1.12 -6.16 -3.99
CA GLY A 74 -1.46 -7.57 -3.83
C GLY A 74 -2.91 -7.82 -3.42
N LEU A 75 -3.14 -8.90 -2.66
CA LEU A 75 -4.45 -9.20 -2.09
C LEU A 75 -4.84 -8.13 -1.07
N VAL A 76 -5.97 -7.45 -1.30
CA VAL A 76 -6.55 -6.51 -0.32
C VAL A 76 -7.02 -7.26 0.94
N SER A 77 -7.59 -8.45 0.78
CA SER A 77 -7.95 -9.32 1.91
C SER A 77 -6.83 -10.29 2.27
N SER A 78 -5.58 -9.82 2.32
CA SER A 78 -4.44 -10.63 2.77
C SER A 78 -4.37 -10.70 4.29
N ASN A 79 -4.00 -11.85 4.82
CA ASN A 79 -3.90 -12.15 6.24
C ASN A 79 -3.05 -13.40 6.52
N PHE A 80 -1.73 -13.24 6.68
CA PHE A 80 -0.83 -14.33 7.06
C PHE A 80 -0.94 -14.75 8.53
N MET A 81 -1.69 -14.01 9.36
CA MET A 81 -1.96 -14.42 10.74
C MET A 81 -3.01 -15.53 10.84
N ASP A 82 -3.87 -15.69 9.82
CA ASP A 82 -4.91 -16.72 9.75
C ASP A 82 -4.32 -18.08 9.32
N PRO A 83 -4.20 -19.05 10.23
CA PRO A 83 -3.60 -20.35 9.90
C PRO A 83 -4.41 -21.15 8.86
N ALA A 84 -5.72 -20.91 8.75
CA ALA A 84 -6.56 -21.67 7.82
C ALA A 84 -6.33 -21.25 6.35
N ALA A 85 -6.06 -19.96 6.13
CA ALA A 85 -5.90 -19.39 4.80
C ALA A 85 -4.43 -19.13 4.41
N CYS A 86 -3.50 -19.07 5.37
CA CYS A 86 -2.12 -18.63 5.16
C CYS A 86 -1.42 -19.34 4.01
N THR A 87 -1.50 -20.67 3.92
CA THR A 87 -0.87 -21.41 2.81
C THR A 87 -1.41 -20.98 1.44
N TYR A 88 -2.73 -20.80 1.30
CA TYR A 88 -3.33 -20.41 0.02
C TYR A 88 -2.97 -18.97 -0.36
N GLN A 89 -2.96 -18.06 0.62
CA GLN A 89 -2.56 -16.69 0.40
C GLN A 89 -1.09 -16.58 0.02
N LEU A 90 -0.22 -17.38 0.65
CA LEU A 90 1.21 -17.40 0.33
C LEU A 90 1.45 -17.89 -1.09
N GLN A 91 0.72 -18.93 -1.55
CA GLN A 91 0.81 -19.38 -2.95
C GLN A 91 0.33 -18.31 -3.92
N ALA A 92 -0.77 -17.60 -3.61
CA ALA A 92 -1.23 -16.49 -4.43
C ALA A 92 -0.23 -15.33 -4.47
N ALA A 93 0.39 -14.98 -3.33
CA ALA A 93 1.41 -13.95 -3.26
C ALA A 93 2.66 -14.32 -4.08
N LYS A 94 3.10 -15.58 -4.05
CA LYS A 94 4.20 -16.07 -4.90
C LYS A 94 3.88 -15.98 -6.39
N ALA A 95 2.66 -16.35 -6.80
CA ALA A 95 2.21 -16.17 -8.17
C ALA A 95 2.19 -14.68 -8.59
N LEU A 96 1.82 -13.77 -7.67
CA LEU A 96 1.89 -12.33 -7.92
C LEU A 96 3.34 -11.82 -8.03
N VAL A 97 4.29 -12.36 -7.27
CA VAL A 97 5.73 -12.06 -7.43
C VAL A 97 6.20 -12.39 -8.85
N GLU A 98 5.84 -13.57 -9.36
CA GLU A 98 6.16 -13.96 -10.74
C GLU A 98 5.49 -13.02 -11.77
N ILE A 99 4.25 -12.58 -11.53
CA ILE A 99 3.59 -11.60 -12.39
C ILE A 99 4.30 -10.24 -12.32
N CYS A 100 4.74 -9.79 -11.14
CA CYS A 100 5.53 -8.57 -10.99
C CYS A 100 6.78 -8.60 -11.87
N ASP A 101 7.53 -9.71 -11.85
CA ASP A 101 8.72 -9.86 -12.69
C ASP A 101 8.40 -9.71 -14.18
N ARG A 102 7.34 -10.37 -14.65
CA ARG A 102 6.89 -10.35 -16.04
C ARG A 102 6.50 -8.97 -16.56
N ILE A 103 6.08 -8.05 -15.70
CA ILE A 103 5.72 -6.67 -16.08
C ILE A 103 6.78 -5.64 -15.64
N GLY A 104 7.93 -6.08 -15.12
CA GLY A 104 8.99 -5.20 -14.65
C GLY A 104 8.68 -4.47 -13.33
N ALA A 105 7.64 -4.88 -12.59
CA ALA A 105 7.34 -4.32 -11.28
C ALA A 105 8.31 -4.85 -10.22
N ARG A 106 8.69 -3.99 -9.26
CA ARG A 106 9.69 -4.31 -8.22
C ARG A 106 9.18 -4.16 -6.79
N ILE A 107 7.89 -3.86 -6.64
CA ILE A 107 7.17 -3.80 -5.37
C ILE A 107 5.91 -4.66 -5.50
N LEU A 108 5.68 -5.52 -4.50
CA LEU A 108 4.40 -6.18 -4.25
C LEU A 108 3.90 -5.76 -2.87
N VAL A 109 2.77 -5.07 -2.82
CA VAL A 109 2.12 -4.69 -1.56
C VAL A 109 1.47 -5.92 -0.93
N GLN A 110 1.68 -6.08 0.37
CA GLN A 110 1.12 -7.14 1.20
C GLN A 110 0.49 -6.50 2.44
N HIS A 111 -0.81 -6.67 2.63
CA HIS A 111 -1.51 -6.16 3.82
C HIS A 111 -1.04 -6.86 5.09
N GLY A 112 -0.87 -6.09 6.17
CA GLY A 112 -0.69 -6.63 7.51
C GLY A 112 -1.88 -7.45 7.96
N GLY A 113 -1.60 -8.59 8.60
CA GLY A 113 -2.59 -9.54 9.05
C GLY A 113 -3.46 -9.03 10.20
N PHE A 114 -4.46 -9.83 10.55
CA PHE A 114 -5.37 -9.54 11.65
C PHE A 114 -5.95 -10.81 12.26
N LEU A 115 -6.51 -10.67 13.47
CA LEU A 115 -7.43 -11.65 14.04
C LEU A 115 -8.77 -10.98 14.32
N ARG A 116 -9.86 -11.71 14.06
CA ARG A 116 -11.21 -11.28 14.42
C ARG A 116 -11.41 -11.37 15.93
N ALA A 117 -12.40 -10.64 16.44
CA ALA A 117 -12.71 -10.61 17.88
C ALA A 117 -13.03 -12.00 18.48
N ASP A 118 -13.52 -12.93 17.66
CA ASP A 118 -13.86 -14.32 18.02
C ASP A 118 -12.68 -15.29 17.89
N GLN A 119 -11.46 -14.81 17.62
CA GLN A 119 -10.24 -15.62 17.48
C GLN A 119 -9.16 -15.39 18.56
N PRO A 120 -9.49 -15.14 19.85
CA PRO A 120 -8.50 -14.76 20.85
C PRO A 120 -7.45 -15.84 21.10
N LEU A 121 -7.81 -17.12 20.93
CA LEU A 121 -6.90 -18.27 21.11
C LEU A 121 -5.76 -18.29 20.08
N LEU A 122 -5.92 -17.62 18.94
CA LEU A 122 -4.90 -17.57 17.89
C LEU A 122 -3.84 -16.49 18.14
N ARG A 123 -4.05 -15.60 19.13
CA ARG A 123 -3.23 -14.40 19.35
C ARG A 123 -1.77 -14.70 19.63
N ALA A 124 -1.49 -15.69 20.47
CA ALA A 124 -0.13 -15.98 20.96
C ALA A 124 0.87 -16.29 19.84
N ASP A 125 0.41 -16.87 18.73
CA ASP A 125 1.24 -17.28 17.61
C ASP A 125 1.05 -16.42 16.34
N ALA A 126 0.16 -15.42 16.37
CA ALA A 126 -0.22 -14.66 15.18
C ALA A 126 0.97 -13.92 14.54
N ASP A 127 1.70 -13.14 15.34
CA ASP A 127 2.87 -12.38 14.87
C ASP A 127 4.02 -13.29 14.45
N ARG A 128 4.09 -14.50 15.03
CA ARG A 128 5.06 -15.52 14.61
C ARG A 128 4.71 -16.06 13.23
N ARG A 129 3.45 -16.46 13.00
CA ARG A 129 2.97 -16.97 11.70
C ARG A 129 3.18 -15.94 10.58
N GLU A 130 2.85 -14.68 10.84
CA GLU A 130 3.06 -13.62 9.86
C GLU A 130 4.55 -13.45 9.51
N ARG A 131 5.44 -13.41 10.51
CA ARG A 131 6.88 -13.30 10.27
C ARG A 131 7.46 -14.50 9.51
N GLU A 132 7.02 -15.71 9.83
CA GLU A 132 7.42 -16.93 9.12
C GLU A 132 6.99 -16.88 7.64
N ALA A 133 5.73 -16.50 7.37
CA ALA A 133 5.21 -16.38 6.01
C ALA A 133 5.88 -15.24 5.21
N LEU A 134 6.14 -14.08 5.84
CA LEU A 134 6.85 -12.97 5.23
C LEU A 134 8.30 -13.33 4.89
N SER A 135 8.98 -14.05 5.78
CA SER A 135 10.34 -14.55 5.53
C SER A 135 10.36 -15.49 4.32
N GLU A 136 9.42 -16.44 4.25
CA GLU A 136 9.30 -17.35 3.12
C GLU A 136 8.99 -16.62 1.80
N LEU A 137 8.07 -15.66 1.82
CA LEU A 137 7.72 -14.88 0.63
C LEU A 137 8.89 -13.99 0.18
N ALA A 138 9.60 -13.36 1.12
CA ALA A 138 10.72 -12.47 0.81
C ALA A 138 11.92 -13.25 0.22
N GLU A 139 12.23 -14.45 0.74
CA GLU A 139 13.24 -15.33 0.15
C GLU A 139 12.81 -15.79 -1.25
N PHE A 140 11.54 -16.17 -1.43
CA PHE A 140 11.02 -16.52 -2.76
C PHE A 140 11.12 -15.35 -3.77
N ALA A 141 10.91 -14.11 -3.32
CA ALA A 141 10.94 -12.92 -4.15
C ALA A 141 12.35 -12.45 -4.54
N ARG A 142 13.37 -12.92 -3.81
CA ARG A 142 14.78 -12.54 -4.00
C ARG A 142 15.31 -12.69 -5.44
N PRO A 143 15.19 -13.85 -6.12
CA PRO A 143 15.68 -14.00 -7.49
C PRO A 143 14.96 -13.11 -8.52
N TYR A 144 13.75 -12.66 -8.22
CA TYR A 144 12.96 -11.77 -9.07
C TYR A 144 13.27 -10.28 -8.83
N GLY A 145 14.05 -9.96 -7.79
CA GLY A 145 14.32 -8.58 -7.39
C GLY A 145 13.07 -7.81 -6.94
N VAL A 146 12.00 -8.52 -6.55
CA VAL A 146 10.76 -7.91 -6.05
C VAL A 146 10.90 -7.73 -4.54
N ARG A 147 10.61 -6.52 -4.04
CA ARG A 147 10.48 -6.27 -2.60
C ARG A 147 9.01 -6.40 -2.20
N ILE A 148 8.78 -7.11 -1.10
CA ILE A 148 7.47 -7.18 -0.44
C ILE A 148 7.34 -5.96 0.45
N ALA A 149 6.28 -5.18 0.26
CA ALA A 149 6.01 -3.99 1.06
C ALA A 149 4.85 -4.28 2.02
N LEU A 150 5.16 -4.46 3.31
CA LEU A 150 4.20 -4.78 4.36
C LEU A 150 3.46 -3.52 4.80
N GLU A 151 2.17 -3.44 4.47
CA GLU A 151 1.32 -2.30 4.74
C GLU A 151 0.73 -2.31 6.15
N ASN A 152 0.79 -1.16 6.83
CA ASN A 152 0.03 -0.94 8.05
C ASN A 152 -1.46 -0.78 7.74
N ILE A 153 -2.30 -1.68 8.26
CA ILE A 153 -3.75 -1.60 8.13
C ILE A 153 -4.37 -1.24 9.47
N PHE A 154 -5.45 -0.44 9.44
CA PHE A 154 -6.17 -0.01 10.62
C PHE A 154 -7.23 -1.02 11.08
N THR A 155 -7.62 -0.90 12.34
CA THR A 155 -8.68 -1.69 12.95
C THR A 155 -10.03 -1.28 12.36
N ALA A 156 -10.61 -2.14 11.53
CA ALA A 156 -11.88 -1.86 10.85
C ALA A 156 -13.11 -2.27 11.68
N GLU A 157 -12.93 -3.24 12.59
CA GLU A 157 -14.01 -3.80 13.41
C GLU A 157 -13.64 -3.81 14.90
N PRO A 158 -14.58 -3.54 15.82
CA PRO A 158 -14.34 -3.64 17.26
C PRO A 158 -13.81 -5.02 17.68
N GLY A 159 -12.77 -5.03 18.49
CA GLY A 159 -12.16 -6.26 19.00
C GLY A 159 -11.24 -7.00 18.02
N GLN A 160 -11.09 -6.50 16.78
CA GLN A 160 -10.08 -7.02 15.86
C GLN A 160 -8.68 -6.70 16.40
N TYR A 161 -7.79 -7.70 16.35
CA TYR A 161 -6.37 -7.50 16.60
C TYR A 161 -5.65 -7.22 15.29
N ARG A 162 -4.80 -6.19 15.29
CA ARG A 162 -3.82 -5.87 14.25
C ARG A 162 -2.53 -5.37 14.89
N GLN A 163 -1.42 -5.45 14.18
CA GLN A 163 -0.21 -4.71 14.55
C GLN A 163 -0.45 -3.21 14.36
N THR A 164 -0.03 -2.42 15.34
CA THR A 164 0.12 -0.97 15.19
C THR A 164 1.17 -0.64 14.14
N PRO A 165 1.20 0.59 13.59
CA PRO A 165 2.23 0.95 12.61
C PRO A 165 3.66 0.75 13.15
N ALA A 166 3.92 1.08 14.43
CA ALA A 166 5.21 0.80 15.05
C ALA A 166 5.51 -0.71 15.14
N GLU A 167 4.53 -1.54 15.49
CA GLU A 167 4.72 -3.00 15.52
C GLU A 167 4.99 -3.59 14.13
N VAL A 168 4.38 -3.03 13.06
CA VAL A 168 4.72 -3.39 11.67
C VAL A 168 6.19 -3.11 11.38
N ALA A 169 6.71 -1.96 11.83
CA ALA A 169 8.13 -1.64 11.70
C ALA A 169 9.02 -2.65 12.43
N GLU A 170 8.64 -3.06 13.64
CA GLU A 170 9.35 -4.09 14.40
C GLU A 170 9.27 -5.47 13.72
N THR A 171 8.14 -5.83 13.10
CA THR A 171 8.01 -7.04 12.28
C THR A 171 9.02 -7.05 11.13
N VAL A 172 9.13 -5.96 10.36
CA VAL A 172 10.09 -5.85 9.26
C VAL A 172 11.53 -5.95 9.76
N LYS A 173 11.87 -5.25 10.86
CA LYS A 173 13.20 -5.34 11.49
C LYS A 173 13.52 -6.73 12.01
N ALA A 174 12.53 -7.43 12.57
CA ALA A 174 12.72 -8.77 13.13
C ALA A 174 12.93 -9.84 12.05
N VAL A 175 12.24 -9.73 10.91
CA VAL A 175 12.47 -10.61 9.76
C VAL A 175 13.83 -10.32 9.10
N ASN A 176 14.24 -9.03 9.05
CA ASN A 176 15.56 -8.59 8.61
C ASN A 176 15.98 -9.18 7.24
N HIS A 177 15.12 -9.05 6.23
CA HIS A 177 15.37 -9.56 4.89
C HIS A 177 15.44 -8.41 3.86
N PRO A 178 16.42 -8.37 2.93
CA PRO A 178 16.57 -7.27 1.98
C PRO A 178 15.39 -7.09 1.00
N ASN A 179 14.62 -8.15 0.77
CA ASN A 179 13.38 -8.12 -0.03
C ASN A 179 12.10 -7.86 0.79
N LEU A 180 12.20 -7.44 2.05
CA LEU A 180 11.06 -7.03 2.86
C LEU A 180 11.27 -5.60 3.36
N VAL A 181 10.29 -4.75 3.10
CA VAL A 181 10.23 -3.36 3.57
C VAL A 181 8.85 -3.09 4.17
N ALA A 182 8.73 -2.01 4.95
CA ALA A 182 7.43 -1.49 5.33
C ALA A 182 6.83 -0.65 4.18
N LEU A 183 5.50 -0.61 4.14
CA LEU A 183 4.72 0.38 3.41
C LEU A 183 4.00 1.24 4.43
N ILE A 184 4.20 2.56 4.37
CA ILE A 184 3.42 3.49 5.19
C ILE A 184 2.20 3.94 4.39
N ASP A 185 1.03 3.48 4.78
CA ASP A 185 -0.20 4.20 4.48
C ASP A 185 -0.46 5.19 5.62
N PHE A 186 -0.36 6.48 5.31
CA PHE A 186 -0.45 7.54 6.31
C PHE A 186 -1.88 7.72 6.86
N SER A 187 -2.90 7.55 6.03
CA SER A 187 -4.30 7.65 6.47
C SER A 187 -4.64 6.48 7.39
N HIS A 188 -4.25 5.26 7.01
CA HIS A 188 -4.42 4.07 7.84
C HIS A 188 -3.69 4.21 9.18
N ALA A 189 -2.45 4.70 9.17
CA ALA A 189 -1.70 4.95 10.40
C ALA A 189 -2.39 5.98 11.31
N TYR A 190 -2.99 7.02 10.71
CA TYR A 190 -3.71 8.05 11.46
C TYR A 190 -5.02 7.53 12.05
N LEU A 191 -5.80 6.77 11.27
CA LEU A 191 -7.01 6.09 11.74
C LEU A 191 -6.71 5.14 12.89
N GLU A 192 -5.67 4.31 12.76
CA GLU A 192 -5.28 3.36 13.79
C GLU A 192 -4.77 4.05 15.06
N ALA A 193 -3.98 5.12 14.89
CA ALA A 193 -3.50 5.89 16.03
C ALA A 193 -4.64 6.53 16.80
N THR A 194 -5.61 7.16 16.12
CA THR A 194 -6.80 7.72 16.76
C THR A 194 -7.64 6.65 17.44
N TYR A 195 -7.88 5.51 16.77
CA TYR A 195 -8.66 4.41 17.33
C TYR A 195 -8.06 3.85 18.63
N ARG A 196 -6.72 3.71 18.69
CA ARG A 196 -6.02 3.18 19.87
C ARG A 196 -5.57 4.24 20.89
N GLY A 197 -5.80 5.52 20.63
CA GLY A 197 -5.30 6.62 21.47
C GLY A 197 -3.76 6.72 21.46
N LEU A 198 -3.12 6.39 20.34
CA LEU A 198 -1.68 6.49 20.14
C LEU A 198 -1.29 7.83 19.50
N ASN A 199 -0.01 8.19 19.58
CA ASN A 199 0.53 9.34 18.87
C ASN A 199 0.85 8.99 17.41
N PHE A 200 0.06 9.51 16.46
CA PHE A 200 0.23 9.29 15.02
C PHE A 200 1.66 9.59 14.53
N ARG A 201 2.27 10.70 14.96
CA ARG A 201 3.62 11.12 14.53
C ARG A 201 4.69 10.14 15.00
N GLU A 202 4.57 9.62 16.22
CA GLU A 202 5.50 8.61 16.73
C GLU A 202 5.39 7.29 15.98
N GLN A 203 4.16 6.88 15.62
CA GLN A 203 3.90 5.65 14.87
C GLN A 203 4.56 5.70 13.48
N ILE A 204 4.34 6.76 12.70
CA ILE A 204 4.97 6.89 11.36
C ILE A 204 6.48 7.12 11.44
N ARG A 205 6.98 7.76 12.52
CA ARG A 205 8.43 7.92 12.74
C ARG A 205 9.12 6.58 12.99
N ALA A 206 8.45 5.64 13.67
CA ALA A 206 8.98 4.29 13.87
C ALA A 206 9.08 3.48 12.56
N MET A 207 8.14 3.69 11.64
CA MET A 207 8.11 3.03 10.33
C MET A 207 9.10 3.61 9.32
N ALA A 208 9.28 4.93 9.30
CA ALA A 208 10.02 5.62 8.24
C ALA A 208 11.40 5.01 7.89
N PRO A 209 12.25 4.61 8.87
CA PRO A 209 13.57 4.05 8.58
C PRO A 209 13.55 2.72 7.83
N VAL A 210 12.42 2.01 7.81
CA VAL A 210 12.26 0.71 7.12
C VAL A 210 11.23 0.78 5.98
N ALA A 211 10.71 1.97 5.69
CA ALA A 211 9.69 2.16 4.66
C ALA A 211 10.30 2.28 3.27
N GLY A 212 9.91 1.39 2.36
CA GLY A 212 10.38 1.32 0.96
C GLY A 212 9.29 1.57 -0.08
N HIS A 213 8.07 1.86 0.37
CA HIS A 213 6.90 2.23 -0.44
C HIS A 213 5.94 3.06 0.43
N LEU A 214 5.21 4.00 -0.16
CA LEU A 214 4.33 4.90 0.59
C LEU A 214 2.99 5.02 -0.12
N HIS A 215 1.89 4.93 0.63
CA HIS A 215 0.56 5.27 0.16
C HIS A 215 0.13 6.61 0.75
N VAL A 216 -0.22 7.55 -0.12
CA VAL A 216 -0.67 8.88 0.27
C VAL A 216 -2.06 9.17 -0.28
N HIS A 217 -2.95 9.53 0.62
CA HIS A 217 -4.28 10.05 0.37
C HIS A 217 -4.76 10.69 1.66
N ASP A 218 -5.69 11.62 1.55
CA ASP A 218 -6.05 12.44 2.69
C ASP A 218 -7.26 11.90 3.46
N SER A 219 -7.25 12.14 4.77
CA SER A 219 -8.33 11.83 5.68
C SER A 219 -8.27 12.78 6.88
N PHE A 220 -9.13 12.54 7.87
CA PHE A 220 -9.12 13.27 9.15
C PHE A 220 -8.71 12.38 10.32
N GLY A 221 -8.25 11.15 10.04
CA GLY A 221 -7.87 10.17 11.05
C GLY A 221 -9.01 9.74 11.98
N ARG A 222 -10.28 9.97 11.62
CA ARG A 222 -11.44 9.65 12.48
C ARG A 222 -12.00 8.29 12.09
N PRO A 223 -12.03 7.29 12.99
CA PRO A 223 -12.64 6.00 12.70
C PRO A 223 -14.13 6.15 12.35
N GLN A 224 -14.63 5.33 11.42
CA GLN A 224 -16.04 5.37 11.01
C GLN A 224 -17.01 4.95 12.12
N GLY A 225 -16.60 4.03 13.00
CA GLY A 225 -17.46 3.49 14.06
C GLY A 225 -18.71 2.82 13.51
N PHE A 226 -19.88 3.16 14.07
CA PHE A 226 -21.17 2.60 13.63
C PHE A 226 -21.88 3.44 12.56
N TYR A 227 -21.28 4.56 12.14
CA TYR A 227 -21.92 5.47 11.20
C TYR A 227 -22.05 4.82 9.81
N LYS A 228 -23.27 4.81 9.28
CA LYS A 228 -23.59 4.32 7.94
C LYS A 228 -24.09 5.51 7.12
N PRO A 229 -23.26 6.08 6.22
CA PRO A 229 -23.69 7.20 5.40
C PRO A 229 -24.81 6.77 4.45
N TYR A 230 -25.77 7.65 4.17
CA TYR A 230 -26.75 7.40 3.11
C TYR A 230 -26.12 7.66 1.74
N PHE A 231 -25.38 8.76 1.61
CA PHE A 231 -24.49 9.03 0.49
C PHE A 231 -23.03 8.98 0.93
N LEU A 232 -22.14 8.39 0.13
CA LEU A 232 -20.69 8.31 0.44
C LEU A 232 -20.05 9.67 0.75
N GLN A 233 -20.61 10.76 0.21
CA GLN A 233 -20.19 12.14 0.45
C GLN A 233 -20.39 12.58 1.91
N GLU A 234 -21.33 11.97 2.65
CA GLU A 234 -21.55 12.29 4.07
C GLU A 234 -20.36 11.85 4.92
N ALA A 235 -19.73 10.72 4.62
CA ALA A 235 -18.50 10.30 5.28
C ALA A 235 -17.37 11.32 5.06
N THR A 236 -17.22 11.83 3.83
CA THR A 236 -16.28 12.92 3.52
C THR A 236 -16.62 14.19 4.28
N ALA A 237 -17.89 14.62 4.30
CA ALA A 237 -18.32 15.84 4.97
C ALA A 237 -18.07 15.80 6.49
N LEU A 238 -18.17 14.61 7.10
CA LEU A 238 -17.93 14.41 8.53
C LEU A 238 -16.46 14.04 8.85
N GLY A 239 -15.68 13.73 7.81
CA GLY A 239 -14.30 13.29 7.94
C GLY A 239 -14.16 11.89 8.56
N LEU A 240 -15.10 10.98 8.30
CA LEU A 240 -15.17 9.67 8.94
C LEU A 240 -14.69 8.54 8.03
N GLY A 241 -13.79 7.73 8.56
CA GLY A 241 -13.29 6.51 7.92
C GLY A 241 -12.13 6.77 6.97
N ASP A 242 -11.88 5.76 6.16
CA ASP A 242 -10.83 5.78 5.16
C ASP A 242 -11.36 6.37 3.83
N LEU A 243 -10.98 7.62 3.56
CA LEU A 243 -11.70 8.47 2.62
C LEU A 243 -11.07 8.53 1.22
N HIS A 244 -9.80 8.15 1.10
CA HIS A 244 -9.01 8.21 -0.14
C HIS A 244 -9.13 9.57 -0.86
N MET A 245 -9.07 10.67 -0.10
CA MET A 245 -9.30 12.02 -0.63
C MET A 245 -8.07 12.59 -1.35
N PRO A 246 -8.26 13.56 -2.26
CA PRO A 246 -7.18 14.37 -2.82
C PRO A 246 -6.27 14.96 -1.75
N LEU A 247 -4.97 15.03 -2.03
CA LEU A 247 -4.00 15.57 -1.09
C LEU A 247 -4.30 17.05 -0.79
N GLY A 248 -4.44 17.38 0.50
CA GLY A 248 -4.76 18.71 1.01
C GLY A 248 -6.25 18.92 1.32
N TRP A 249 -7.11 17.91 1.18
CA TRP A 249 -8.51 17.99 1.58
C TRP A 249 -8.76 17.59 3.03
N GLY A 250 -7.86 16.80 3.61
CA GLY A 250 -7.90 16.38 5.01
C GLY A 250 -7.04 17.28 5.90
N ASP A 251 -6.68 16.76 7.08
CA ASP A 251 -5.85 17.48 8.06
C ASP A 251 -4.50 16.81 8.35
N ILE A 252 -4.06 15.87 7.49
CA ILE A 252 -2.72 15.30 7.57
C ILE A 252 -1.68 16.40 7.28
N ALA A 253 -0.77 16.63 8.22
CA ALA A 253 0.29 17.65 8.14
C ALA A 253 1.44 17.25 7.18
N TRP A 254 1.12 17.07 5.89
CA TRP A 254 2.01 16.51 4.87
C TRP A 254 3.37 17.18 4.79
N GLU A 255 3.43 18.52 4.74
CA GLU A 255 4.69 19.26 4.64
C GLU A 255 5.58 18.99 5.85
N GLU A 256 5.02 18.99 7.06
CA GLU A 256 5.76 18.69 8.28
C GLU A 256 6.26 17.24 8.27
N ILE A 257 5.44 16.27 7.86
CA ILE A 257 5.82 14.86 7.76
C ILE A 257 7.00 14.70 6.80
N PHE A 258 6.88 15.21 5.58
CA PHE A 258 7.88 15.02 4.53
C PHE A 258 9.16 15.84 4.76
N SER A 259 9.09 16.91 5.57
CA SER A 259 10.28 17.61 6.06
C SER A 259 11.00 16.87 7.20
N GLU A 260 10.28 16.06 8.00
CA GLU A 260 10.80 15.42 9.22
C GLU A 260 11.17 13.94 9.05
N LEU A 261 10.54 13.18 8.14
CA LEU A 261 10.79 11.74 7.97
C LEU A 261 11.76 11.41 6.83
N ALA A 262 12.60 10.40 7.03
CA ALA A 262 13.50 9.87 6.02
C ALA A 262 13.09 8.42 5.72
N PHE A 263 12.97 8.10 4.43
CA PHE A 263 12.54 6.79 3.94
C PHE A 263 13.71 6.03 3.31
N LEU A 264 13.56 4.74 3.03
CA LEU A 264 14.58 3.96 2.35
C LEU A 264 14.82 4.49 0.92
N PRO A 265 16.02 4.29 0.35
CA PRO A 265 16.26 4.55 -1.07
C PRO A 265 15.30 3.78 -1.98
N GLU A 266 15.12 4.31 -3.19
CA GLU A 266 14.25 3.71 -4.22
C GLU A 266 12.80 3.56 -3.77
N THR A 267 12.32 4.46 -2.91
CA THR A 267 10.94 4.47 -2.42
C THR A 267 10.03 5.14 -3.44
N VAL A 268 8.88 4.52 -3.70
CA VAL A 268 7.81 5.10 -4.53
C VAL A 268 6.76 5.73 -3.62
N LEU A 269 6.31 6.93 -3.99
CA LEU A 269 5.19 7.63 -3.35
C LEU A 269 3.94 7.44 -4.21
N MET A 270 3.08 6.51 -3.81
CA MET A 270 1.88 6.13 -4.54
C MET A 270 0.66 6.86 -3.98
N MET A 271 -0.12 7.52 -4.83
CA MET A 271 -1.35 8.17 -4.43
C MET A 271 -2.55 7.24 -4.61
N GLU A 272 -3.27 6.94 -3.54
CA GLU A 272 -4.52 6.16 -3.60
C GLU A 272 -5.73 7.09 -3.56
N ILE A 273 -5.99 7.77 -4.67
CA ILE A 273 -7.11 8.72 -4.80
C ILE A 273 -8.32 8.00 -5.38
N GLY A 274 -9.43 7.97 -4.64
CA GLY A 274 -10.63 7.23 -5.02
C GLY A 274 -11.19 7.65 -6.39
N GLU A 275 -11.85 6.73 -7.11
CA GLU A 275 -12.37 6.96 -8.47
C GLU A 275 -13.27 8.20 -8.59
N ARG A 276 -14.03 8.52 -7.53
CA ARG A 276 -14.90 9.72 -7.48
C ARG A 276 -14.14 11.05 -7.49
N TYR A 277 -12.82 11.02 -7.27
CA TYR A 277 -11.94 12.18 -7.20
C TYR A 277 -10.92 12.22 -8.37
N ARG A 278 -11.22 11.52 -9.48
CA ARG A 278 -10.33 11.48 -10.65
C ARG A 278 -10.08 12.86 -11.26
N SER A 279 -11.03 13.79 -11.15
CA SER A 279 -10.88 15.16 -11.63
C SER A 279 -9.82 15.95 -10.86
N GLU A 280 -9.56 15.55 -9.61
CA GLU A 280 -8.63 16.20 -8.68
C GLU A 280 -7.23 15.55 -8.69
N GLN A 281 -7.05 14.44 -9.43
CA GLN A 281 -5.75 13.77 -9.59
C GLN A 281 -4.64 14.72 -10.08
N PRO A 282 -4.84 15.58 -11.10
CA PRO A 282 -3.77 16.50 -11.54
C PRO A 282 -3.26 17.43 -10.44
N ALA A 283 -4.15 17.98 -9.61
CA ALA A 283 -3.75 18.83 -8.49
C ALA A 283 -3.02 18.03 -7.39
N SER A 284 -3.45 16.80 -7.13
CA SER A 284 -2.79 15.89 -6.19
C SER A 284 -1.38 15.51 -6.66
N LEU A 285 -1.20 15.26 -7.95
CA LEU A 285 0.11 14.96 -8.55
C LEU A 285 1.10 16.11 -8.34
N GLU A 286 0.67 17.34 -8.59
CA GLU A 286 1.51 18.52 -8.36
C GLU A 286 1.87 18.68 -6.88
N ARG A 287 0.97 18.34 -5.96
CA ARG A 287 1.25 18.34 -4.52
C ARG A 287 2.23 17.23 -4.13
N ALA A 288 2.05 16.01 -4.63
CA ALA A 288 2.95 14.90 -4.40
C ALA A 288 4.39 15.20 -4.86
N LYS A 289 4.56 15.79 -6.06
CA LYS A 289 5.87 16.24 -6.55
C LYS A 289 6.53 17.26 -5.62
N ARG A 290 5.77 18.20 -5.05
CA ARG A 290 6.28 19.15 -4.04
C ARG A 290 6.72 18.45 -2.75
N LEU A 291 5.94 17.47 -2.26
CA LEU A 291 6.31 16.68 -1.09
C LEU A 291 7.61 15.88 -1.32
N MET A 292 7.77 15.30 -2.50
CA MET A 292 9.01 14.63 -2.89
C MET A 292 10.22 15.58 -2.90
N ALA A 293 10.07 16.78 -3.48
CA ALA A 293 11.12 17.79 -3.51
C ALA A 293 11.50 18.28 -2.10
N LEU A 294 10.51 18.46 -1.22
CA LEU A 294 10.71 18.82 0.18
C LEU A 294 11.53 17.76 0.92
N ASN A 295 11.19 16.48 0.74
CA ASN A 295 11.93 15.36 1.33
C ASN A 295 13.36 15.27 0.81
N GLY A 296 13.56 15.47 -0.50
CA GLY A 296 14.86 15.45 -1.14
C GLY A 296 15.83 16.51 -0.58
N THR A 297 15.34 17.72 -0.30
CA THR A 297 16.14 18.81 0.31
C THR A 297 16.65 18.44 1.70
N ARG A 298 15.82 17.74 2.50
CA ARG A 298 16.24 17.23 3.81
C ARG A 298 17.33 16.17 3.69
N SER A 299 17.18 15.23 2.76
CA SER A 299 18.19 14.17 2.55
C SER A 299 19.56 14.74 2.16
N SER A 300 19.63 15.87 1.44
CA SER A 300 20.91 16.56 1.20
C SER A 300 21.50 17.17 2.46
N MET A 301 20.71 17.83 3.30
CA MET A 301 21.20 18.47 4.54
C MET A 301 21.66 17.46 5.60
N ALA A 302 21.10 16.25 5.61
CA ALA A 302 21.51 15.20 6.56
C ALA A 302 22.76 14.43 6.12
N ALA A 303 23.22 14.61 4.87
CA ALA A 303 24.41 13.96 4.31
C ALA A 303 25.67 14.86 4.32
N GLU A 304 25.53 16.12 4.77
CA GLU A 304 26.61 17.07 5.08
C GLU A 304 26.98 16.99 6.57
#